data_AF-A0AAD9V3J6-F1
#
_entry.id   AF-A0AAD9V3J6-F1
#
_cell.length_a   1.000
_cell.length_b   1.000
_cell.length_c   1.000
_cell.angle_alpha   90.00
_cell.angle_beta   90.00
_cell.angle_gamma   90.00
#
_symmetry.space_group_name_H-M   'P 1'
#
loop_
_entity.id
_entity.type
_entity.pdbx_description
1 polymer ?
#
loop_
_entity_poly.entity_id
_entity_poly.type
_entity_poly.pdbx_seq_one_letter_code
_entity_poly.pdbx_strand_id
1 'polypeptide(L)'
;MRVEIYGCNETFQCPVCHDTGVDAELHCYRNAKFEICNRNNAVCQLTKAATAGNMQLEVTRKCTDMKSFMEEKEKCRENPNCLHTTSCNTSRCKVTAPSRDFKFI
;
A
#
# COMPACT_ATOMS: atom_id res chain seq x y z
N MET A 1 -8.12 21.28 29.71
CA MET A 1 -9.20 20.66 28.90
C MET A 1 -8.59 19.52 28.10
N ARG A 2 -8.93 18.27 28.41
CA ARG A 2 -8.54 17.11 27.61
C ARG A 2 -9.55 16.99 26.46
N VAL A 3 -9.10 17.24 25.24
CA VAL A 3 -9.92 17.00 24.04
C VAL A 3 -9.77 15.51 23.73
N GLU A 4 -10.77 14.71 24.09
CA GLU A 4 -10.91 13.35 23.56
C GLU A 4 -11.35 13.48 22.10
N ILE A 5 -10.39 13.38 21.18
CA ILE A 5 -10.66 13.28 19.75
C ILE A 5 -11.11 11.85 19.47
N TYR A 6 -12.40 11.57 19.67
CA TYR A 6 -13.02 10.33 19.22
C TYR A 6 -12.87 10.22 17.69
N GLY A 7 -11.96 9.36 17.22
CA GLY A 7 -11.98 8.86 15.83
C GLY A 7 -10.67 8.89 15.03
N CYS A 8 -9.57 9.42 15.55
CA CYS A 8 -8.25 9.26 14.93
C CYS A 8 -7.32 8.57 15.92
N ASN A 9 -6.85 7.35 15.62
CA ASN A 9 -5.66 6.84 16.29
C ASN A 9 -4.50 7.70 15.83
N GLU A 10 -4.14 8.76 16.58
CA GLU A 10 -2.96 9.62 16.35
C GLU A 10 -1.63 8.84 16.33
N THR A 11 -1.69 7.53 16.56
CA THR A 11 -0.57 6.59 16.64
C THR A 11 -0.56 5.56 15.50
N PHE A 12 -1.56 5.55 14.61
CA PHE A 12 -1.57 4.61 13.48
C PHE A 12 -0.59 5.06 12.41
N GLN A 13 0.44 4.26 12.16
CA GLN A 13 1.49 4.56 11.19
C GLN A 13 1.55 3.49 10.12
N CYS A 14 1.79 3.89 8.87
CA CYS A 14 2.03 2.95 7.78
C CYS A 14 3.38 3.17 7.12
N PRO A 15 4.03 2.10 6.63
CA PRO A 15 5.10 2.26 5.68
C PRO A 15 4.54 2.88 4.39
N VAL A 16 5.14 3.99 3.95
CA VAL A 16 4.83 4.69 2.72
C VAL A 16 6.07 4.66 1.83
N CYS A 17 5.89 4.23 0.59
CA CYS A 17 6.93 4.23 -0.43
C CYS A 17 6.28 4.09 -1.81
N HIS A 18 7.01 4.53 -2.83
CA HIS A 18 6.68 4.32 -4.22
C HIS A 18 7.99 4.01 -4.95
N ASP A 19 8.00 2.93 -5.72
CA ASP A 19 9.17 2.50 -6.47
C ASP A 19 8.76 1.77 -7.74
N THR A 20 9.59 1.83 -8.77
CA THR A 20 9.33 1.24 -10.08
C THR A 20 10.61 0.60 -10.63
N GLY A 21 10.50 -0.62 -11.13
CA GLY A 21 11.62 -1.39 -11.68
C GLY A 21 11.62 -2.84 -11.21
N VAL A 22 12.64 -3.59 -11.61
CA VAL A 22 12.79 -5.02 -11.30
C VAL A 22 12.81 -5.27 -9.79
N ASP A 23 13.51 -4.42 -9.05
CA ASP A 23 13.71 -4.54 -7.60
C ASP A 23 12.78 -3.62 -6.77
N ALA A 24 11.72 -3.08 -7.39
CA ALA A 24 10.83 -2.09 -6.77
C ALA A 24 10.26 -2.56 -5.42
N GLU A 25 9.93 -3.86 -5.29
CA GLU A 25 9.42 -4.41 -4.04
C GLU A 25 10.45 -4.34 -2.91
N LEU A 26 11.70 -4.75 -3.20
CA LEU A 26 12.80 -4.75 -2.24
C LEU A 26 13.20 -3.32 -1.87
N HIS A 27 13.30 -2.42 -2.85
CA HIS A 27 13.64 -1.02 -2.63
C HIS A 27 12.58 -0.32 -1.79
N CYS A 28 11.30 -0.45 -2.16
CA CYS A 28 10.18 0.08 -1.39
C CYS A 28 10.20 -0.51 0.03
N TYR A 29 10.49 -1.80 0.21
CA TYR A 29 10.52 -2.42 1.55
C TYR A 29 11.63 -1.87 2.45
N ARG A 30 12.82 -1.61 1.89
CA ARG A 30 13.98 -1.08 2.63
C ARG A 30 13.87 0.41 2.91
N ASN A 31 13.33 1.17 1.95
CA ASN A 31 13.29 2.64 1.98
C ASN A 31 11.95 3.22 2.46
N ALA A 32 10.98 2.37 2.84
CA ALA A 32 9.70 2.84 3.35
C ALA A 32 9.86 3.72 4.58
N LYS A 33 9.23 4.90 4.52
CA LYS A 33 9.11 5.80 5.67
C LYS A 33 7.82 5.49 6.42
N PHE A 34 7.82 5.64 7.73
CA PHE A 34 6.59 5.51 8.51
C PHE A 34 5.90 6.86 8.61
N GLU A 35 4.69 6.95 8.08
CA GLU A 35 3.86 8.16 8.16
C GLU A 35 2.64 7.90 9.02
N ILE A 36 2.23 8.92 9.79
CA ILE A 36 1.02 8.87 10.62
C ILE A 36 -0.19 9.00 9.69
N CYS A 37 -1.09 8.02 9.75
CA CYS A 37 -2.31 8.03 8.95
C CYS A 37 -3.45 8.71 9.72
N ASN A 38 -3.71 9.98 9.42
CA ASN A 38 -4.83 10.74 9.99
C ASN A 38 -6.15 10.40 9.26
N ARG A 39 -6.58 9.14 9.36
CA ARG A 39 -7.85 8.66 8.80
C ARG A 39 -8.61 7.82 9.80
N ASN A 40 -9.94 7.95 9.79
CA ASN A 40 -10.80 7.06 10.56
C ASN A 40 -10.79 5.67 9.92
N ASN A 41 -10.63 4.60 10.70
CA ASN A 41 -10.40 3.23 10.21
C ASN A 41 -9.22 3.12 9.22
N ALA A 42 -8.09 3.76 9.57
CA ALA A 42 -6.88 3.72 8.77
C ALA A 42 -6.37 2.28 8.57
N VAL A 43 -5.88 2.00 7.36
CA VAL A 43 -5.21 0.75 7.00
C VAL A 43 -3.98 1.05 6.15
N CYS A 44 -2.97 0.20 6.25
CA CYS A 44 -1.81 0.25 5.38
C CYS A 44 -2.09 -0.54 4.13
N GLN A 45 -1.99 0.09 2.97
CA GLN A 45 -2.21 -0.54 1.68
C GLN A 45 -0.88 -0.78 0.96
N LEU A 46 -0.80 -1.91 0.28
CA LEU A 46 0.23 -2.23 -0.70
C LEU A 46 -0.44 -2.55 -2.03
N THR A 47 -0.04 -1.86 -3.09
CA THR A 47 -0.43 -2.14 -4.47
C THR A 47 0.80 -2.49 -5.29
N LYS A 48 0.70 -3.55 -6.09
CA LYS A 48 1.66 -3.94 -7.13
C LYS A 48 0.96 -3.81 -8.48
N ALA A 49 1.56 -3.07 -9.38
CA ALA A 49 1.06 -2.89 -10.74
C ALA A 49 2.18 -3.10 -11.76
N ALA A 50 1.84 -3.33 -13.02
CA ALA A 50 2.73 -3.24 -14.15
C ALA A 50 2.57 -1.86 -14.78
N THR A 51 3.66 -1.13 -15.00
CA THR A 51 3.61 0.17 -15.68
C THR A 51 3.22 0.01 -17.14
N ALA A 52 2.30 0.87 -17.60
CA ALA A 52 1.88 0.91 -18.99
C ALA A 52 3.06 1.39 -19.87
N GLY A 53 3.55 0.52 -20.76
CA GLY A 53 4.56 0.84 -21.76
C GLY A 53 5.83 -0.01 -21.67
N ASN A 54 6.39 -0.21 -20.47
CA ASN A 54 7.64 -0.95 -20.26
C ASN A 54 7.48 -2.20 -19.37
N MET A 55 6.26 -2.51 -18.94
CA MET A 55 5.92 -3.70 -18.12
C MET A 55 6.78 -3.84 -16.85
N GLN A 56 7.30 -2.73 -16.32
CA GLN A 56 8.07 -2.76 -15.07
C GLN A 56 7.11 -2.89 -13.89
N LEU A 57 7.59 -3.54 -12.83
CA LEU A 57 6.84 -3.61 -11.59
C LEU A 57 6.84 -2.23 -10.91
N GLU A 58 5.66 -1.71 -10.64
CA GLU A 58 5.40 -0.56 -9.79
C GLU A 58 4.89 -1.07 -8.43
N VAL A 59 5.51 -0.60 -7.35
CA VAL A 59 5.13 -0.92 -5.98
C VAL A 59 4.81 0.36 -5.23
N THR A 60 3.59 0.44 -4.72
CA THR A 60 3.15 1.56 -3.89
C THR A 60 2.67 1.06 -2.54
N ARG A 61 3.23 1.62 -1.45
CA ARG A 61 2.69 1.52 -0.09
C ARG A 61 2.17 2.88 0.35
N LYS A 62 0.98 2.92 0.92
CA LYS A 62 0.35 4.18 1.37
C LYS A 62 -0.58 3.98 2.55
N CYS A 63 -0.84 5.08 3.28
CA CYS A 63 -1.97 5.20 4.17
C CYS A 63 -3.28 5.28 3.37
N THR A 64 -4.29 4.52 3.78
CA THR A 64 -5.66 4.66 3.28
C THR A 64 -6.64 4.37 4.41
N ASP A 65 -7.94 4.39 4.12
CA ASP A 65 -8.99 3.89 5.01
C ASP A 65 -9.65 2.65 4.39
N MET A 66 -10.31 1.83 5.21
CA MET A 66 -10.90 0.57 4.75
C MET A 66 -11.89 0.77 3.59
N LYS A 67 -12.65 1.88 3.56
CA LYS A 67 -13.62 2.13 2.48
C LYS A 67 -12.89 2.41 1.17
N SER A 68 -11.95 3.37 1.16
CA SER A 68 -11.14 3.67 -0.02
C SER A 68 -10.33 2.45 -0.49
N PHE A 69 -9.81 1.64 0.43
CA PHE A 69 -9.13 0.40 0.08
C PHE A 69 -10.05 -0.57 -0.69
N MET A 70 -11.29 -0.77 -0.23
CA MET A 70 -12.23 -1.67 -0.90
C MET A 70 -12.59 -1.17 -2.30
N GLU A 71 -12.78 0.13 -2.48
CA GLU A 71 -13.01 0.73 -3.80
C GLU A 71 -11.80 0.54 -4.74
N GLU A 72 -10.58 0.76 -4.25
CA GLU A 72 -9.36 0.52 -5.03
C GLU A 72 -9.13 -0.97 -5.32
N LYS A 73 -9.54 -1.85 -4.42
CA LYS A 73 -9.48 -3.30 -4.61
C LYS A 73 -10.35 -3.76 -5.76
N GLU A 74 -11.58 -3.25 -5.87
CA GLU A 74 -12.43 -3.56 -7.02
C GLU A 74 -11.86 -2.97 -8.32
N LYS A 75 -11.39 -1.71 -8.31
CA LYS A 75 -10.71 -1.12 -9.48
C LYS A 75 -9.47 -1.91 -9.91
N CYS A 76 -8.71 -2.43 -8.95
CA CYS A 76 -7.55 -3.27 -9.23
C CYS A 76 -7.94 -4.59 -9.90
N ARG A 77 -9.08 -5.19 -9.55
CA ARG A 77 -9.55 -6.43 -10.20
C ARG A 77 -9.91 -6.22 -11.66
N GLU A 78 -10.41 -5.05 -12.02
CA GLU A 78 -10.80 -4.71 -13.39
C GLU A 78 -9.61 -4.23 -14.23
N ASN A 79 -8.54 -3.76 -13.60
CA ASN A 79 -7.36 -3.24 -14.27
C ASN A 79 -6.35 -4.37 -14.57
N PRO A 80 -6.09 -4.71 -15.85
CA PRO A 80 -5.13 -5.76 -16.20
C PRO A 80 -3.69 -5.44 -15.77
N ASN A 81 -3.38 -4.16 -15.58
CA ASN A 81 -2.08 -3.71 -15.09
C ASN A 81 -1.98 -3.81 -13.56
N CYS A 82 -3.07 -3.98 -12.81
CA CYS A 82 -3.01 -4.15 -11.37
C CYS A 82 -2.85 -5.63 -11.02
N LEU A 83 -1.68 -5.97 -10.50
CA LEU A 83 -1.29 -7.37 -10.29
C LEU A 83 -1.77 -7.86 -8.94
N HIS A 84 -1.69 -6.98 -7.93
CA HIS A 84 -2.14 -7.29 -6.60
C HIS A 84 -2.38 -6.03 -5.78
N THR A 85 -3.38 -6.07 -4.91
CA THR A 85 -3.55 -5.08 -3.84
C THR A 85 -4.01 -5.76 -2.56
N THR A 86 -3.42 -5.37 -1.44
CA THR A 86 -3.71 -5.94 -0.12
C THR A 86 -3.53 -4.88 0.97
N SER A 87 -4.04 -5.16 2.16
CA SER A 87 -3.97 -4.25 3.29
C SER A 87 -3.77 -4.96 4.63
N CYS A 88 -3.31 -4.20 5.63
CA CYS A 88 -3.37 -4.60 7.03
C CYS A 88 -3.83 -3.42 7.91
N ASN A 89 -4.48 -3.76 9.02
CA ASN A 89 -5.13 -2.83 9.94
C ASN A 89 -4.37 -2.70 11.27
N THR A 90 -3.10 -3.12 11.31
CA THR A 90 -2.24 -2.99 12.50
C THR A 90 -1.22 -1.87 12.28
N SER A 91 -1.02 -1.00 13.27
CA SER A 91 -0.03 0.08 13.14
C SER A 91 1.37 -0.50 12.88
N ARG A 92 2.10 0.14 11.96
CA ARG A 92 3.45 -0.24 11.50
C ARG A 92 3.55 -1.61 10.82
N CYS A 93 2.43 -2.18 10.41
CA CYS A 93 2.45 -3.45 9.69
C CYS A 93 3.17 -3.29 8.34
N LYS A 94 4.10 -4.21 8.08
CA LYS A 94 4.76 -4.30 6.77
C LYS A 94 3.95 -5.25 5.90
N VAL A 95 2.91 -4.74 5.24
CA VAL A 95 2.14 -5.51 4.26
C VAL A 95 3.11 -6.14 3.26
N THR A 96 3.06 -7.46 3.15
CA THR A 96 3.73 -8.23 2.11
C THR A 96 2.66 -8.86 1.24
N ALA A 97 2.73 -8.63 -0.07
CA ALA A 97 1.97 -9.40 -1.02
C ALA A 97 2.82 -10.61 -1.44
N PRO A 98 2.22 -11.79 -1.69
CA PRO A 98 2.97 -12.89 -2.28
C PRO A 98 3.68 -12.39 -3.54
N SER A 99 4.98 -12.67 -3.63
CA SER A 99 5.75 -12.51 -4.85
C SER A 99 5.18 -13.50 -5.86
N ARG A 100 4.22 -13.06 -6.69
CA ARG A 100 4.13 -13.70 -8.00
C ARG A 100 5.43 -13.34 -8.68
N ASP A 101 6.32 -14.32 -8.80
CA ASP A 101 7.57 -14.19 -9.53
C ASP A 101 7.24 -13.49 -10.85
N PHE A 102 7.68 -12.24 -10.98
CA PHE A 102 7.76 -11.57 -12.27
C PHE A 102 8.85 -12.32 -13.05
N LYS A 103 8.48 -13.46 -13.61
CA LYS A 103 9.28 -14.11 -14.63
C LYS A 103 9.17 -13.21 -15.85
N PHE A 104 10.22 -12.43 -16.10
CA PHE A 104 10.55 -11.97 -17.44
C PHE A 104 10.44 -13.20 -18.35
N ILE A 105 9.47 -13.20 -19.26
CA ILE A 105 9.47 -14.09 -20.43
C ILE A 105 10.18 -13.33 -21.54
#